data_AF-F3KGM0-F1
#
_entry.id   AF-F3KGM0-F1
#
_cell.length_a   1.000
_cell.length_b   1.000
_cell.length_c   1.000
_cell.angle_alpha   90.00
_cell.angle_beta   90.00
_cell.angle_gamma   90.00
#
_symmetry.space_group_name_H-M   'P 1'
#
loop_
_entity.id
_entity.type
_entity.pdbx_description
1 polymer ?
#
loop_
_entity_poly.entity_id
_entity_poly.type
_entity_poly.pdbx_seq_one_letter_code
_entity_poly.pdbx_strand_id
1 'polypeptide(L)'
;MKTLAYRFIAFTLVLAMAGCSTIVSKTTGERPVGTDKTERSFGRLIDDELIETYIGANLLKADPGYQLAHISVVSFNGIVLLVGQVRSEQLRGEASTIASQVRNVKRVHNELTVSGPISVPARSNDAWLKTKIKSSMLATKGINPLEVKVVVENGIVYLMGLVGQASG
;
A
#
# COMPACT_ATOMS: atom_id res chain seq x y z
N MET A 1 12.68 40.71 -30.10
CA MET A 1 13.07 39.41 -29.51
C MET A 1 12.37 39.10 -28.19
N LYS A 2 12.41 39.98 -27.17
CA LYS A 2 11.77 39.72 -25.85
C LYS A 2 10.24 39.52 -25.94
N THR A 3 9.55 40.29 -26.77
CA THR A 3 8.10 40.18 -27.01
C THR A 3 7.67 38.88 -27.69
N LEU A 4 8.55 38.28 -28.49
CA LEU A 4 8.32 36.99 -29.14
C LEU A 4 8.47 35.83 -28.14
N ALA A 5 9.44 35.93 -27.22
CA ALA A 5 9.61 34.97 -26.13
C ALA A 5 8.41 34.96 -25.16
N TYR A 6 7.85 36.13 -24.80
CA TYR A 6 6.65 36.19 -23.97
C TYR A 6 5.42 35.57 -24.64
N ARG A 7 5.28 35.72 -25.97
CA ARG A 7 4.21 35.08 -26.73
C ARG A 7 4.35 33.55 -26.78
N PHE A 8 5.57 33.04 -26.89
CA PHE A 8 5.85 31.60 -26.81
C PHE A 8 5.58 31.02 -25.42
N ILE A 9 5.97 31.72 -24.35
CA ILE A 9 5.72 31.29 -22.96
C ILE A 9 4.23 31.31 -22.64
N ALA A 10 3.49 32.31 -23.11
CA ALA A 10 2.04 32.37 -22.94
C ALA A 10 1.33 31.21 -23.68
N PHE A 11 1.81 30.85 -24.88
CA PHE A 11 1.23 29.76 -25.67
C PHE A 11 1.46 28.38 -25.02
N THR A 12 2.65 28.12 -24.49
CA THR A 12 2.93 26.87 -23.75
C THR A 12 2.17 26.76 -22.43
N LEU A 13 1.94 27.88 -21.74
CA LEU A 13 1.14 27.91 -20.50
C LEU A 13 -0.35 27.59 -20.77
N VAL A 14 -0.91 28.08 -21.88
CA VAL A 14 -2.29 27.77 -22.28
C VAL A 14 -2.44 26.29 -22.66
N LEU A 15 -1.47 25.71 -23.36
CA LEU A 15 -1.47 24.27 -23.67
C LEU A 15 -1.39 23.39 -22.41
N ALA A 16 -0.70 23.85 -21.36
CA ALA A 16 -0.56 23.11 -20.12
C ALA A 16 -1.88 23.01 -19.32
N MET A 17 -2.82 23.94 -19.49
CA MET A 17 -4.10 23.93 -18.77
C MET A 17 -5.19 23.06 -19.42
N ALA A 18 -5.02 22.63 -20.68
CA ALA A 18 -6.00 21.78 -21.38
C ALA A 18 -5.88 20.27 -21.03
N GLY A 19 -4.92 19.89 -20.19
CA GLY A 19 -4.55 18.49 -19.96
C GLY A 19 -5.35 17.72 -18.91
N CYS A 20 -5.99 18.37 -17.94
CA CYS A 20 -6.43 17.67 -16.72
C CYS A 20 -7.72 16.84 -16.87
N SER A 21 -8.66 17.24 -17.74
CA SER A 21 -9.95 16.53 -17.88
C SER A 21 -9.85 15.23 -18.66
N THR A 22 -8.90 15.13 -19.60
CA THR A 22 -8.77 13.98 -20.50
C THR A 22 -8.19 12.74 -19.82
N ILE A 23 -7.48 12.92 -18.70
CA ILE A 23 -6.84 11.82 -17.98
C ILE A 23 -7.89 10.98 -17.26
N VAL A 24 -8.85 11.62 -16.58
CA VAL A 24 -9.89 10.91 -15.82
C VAL A 24 -10.76 10.08 -16.76
N SER A 25 -11.24 10.66 -17.87
CA SER A 25 -12.07 9.94 -18.84
C SER A 25 -11.36 8.76 -19.51
N LYS A 26 -10.04 8.85 -19.73
CA LYS A 26 -9.26 7.76 -20.35
C LYS A 26 -8.90 6.64 -19.38
N THR A 27 -8.78 6.93 -18.08
CA THR A 27 -8.39 5.91 -17.08
C THR A 27 -9.57 5.18 -16.47
N THR A 28 -10.79 5.74 -16.53
CA THR A 28 -12.00 5.14 -15.91
C THR A 28 -12.96 4.47 -16.90
N GLY A 29 -12.74 4.59 -18.21
CA GLY A 29 -13.62 3.98 -19.22
C GLY A 29 -15.02 4.60 -19.26
N GLU A 30 -15.97 3.93 -19.93
CA GLU A 30 -17.34 4.43 -20.13
C GLU A 30 -18.30 4.18 -18.95
N ARG A 31 -17.85 3.48 -17.90
CA ARG A 31 -18.70 3.12 -16.75
C ARG A 31 -18.71 4.20 -15.67
N PRO A 32 -19.83 4.35 -14.93
CA PRO A 32 -19.88 5.20 -13.74
C PRO A 32 -18.84 4.74 -12.71
N VAL A 33 -18.05 5.68 -12.21
CA VAL A 33 -17.02 5.41 -11.19
C VAL A 33 -17.68 5.02 -9.87
N GLY A 34 -17.29 3.87 -9.31
CA GLY A 34 -17.66 3.46 -7.94
C GLY A 34 -18.87 2.51 -7.81
N THR A 35 -19.35 1.90 -8.89
CA THR A 35 -20.48 0.95 -8.82
C THR A 35 -20.07 -0.48 -8.50
N ASP A 36 -18.79 -0.84 -8.66
CA ASP A 36 -18.31 -2.21 -8.45
C ASP A 36 -17.67 -2.38 -7.07
N LYS A 37 -18.26 -3.23 -6.22
CA LYS A 37 -17.79 -3.45 -4.83
C LYS A 37 -16.61 -4.42 -4.74
N THR A 38 -16.35 -5.18 -5.81
CA THR A 38 -15.22 -6.12 -5.90
C THR A 38 -13.95 -5.44 -6.36
N GLU A 39 -14.03 -4.26 -6.97
CA GLU A 39 -12.87 -3.53 -7.47
C GLU A 39 -12.37 -2.49 -6.45
N ARG A 40 -11.04 -2.36 -6.33
CA ARG A 40 -10.41 -1.35 -5.48
C ARG A 40 -10.41 0.00 -6.20
N SER A 41 -11.08 1.01 -5.63
CA SER A 41 -11.07 2.36 -6.19
C SER A 41 -9.72 3.07 -6.01
N PHE A 42 -9.41 4.02 -6.91
CA PHE A 42 -8.19 4.82 -6.83
C PHE A 42 -8.10 5.64 -5.53
N GLY A 43 -9.21 6.23 -5.08
CA GLY A 43 -9.24 6.96 -3.81
C GLY A 43 -8.87 6.07 -2.62
N ARG A 44 -9.31 4.80 -2.64
CA ARG A 44 -8.96 3.83 -1.61
C ARG A 44 -7.48 3.43 -1.65
N LEU A 45 -6.88 3.41 -2.82
CA LEU A 45 -5.44 3.19 -2.95
C LEU A 45 -4.63 4.30 -2.28
N ILE A 46 -5.05 5.55 -2.48
CA ILE A 46 -4.44 6.72 -1.81
C ILE A 46 -4.68 6.65 -0.30
N ASP A 47 -5.90 6.37 0.13
CA ASP A 47 -6.23 6.27 1.57
C ASP A 47 -5.34 5.23 2.26
N ASP A 48 -5.14 4.06 1.64
CA ASP A 48 -4.28 3.01 2.19
C ASP A 48 -2.80 3.45 2.29
N GLU A 49 -2.27 4.13 1.27
CA GLU A 49 -0.90 4.66 1.29
C GLU A 49 -0.71 5.71 2.41
N LEU A 50 -1.72 6.56 2.61
CA LEU A 50 -1.71 7.54 3.71
C LEU A 50 -1.79 6.85 5.08
N ILE A 51 -2.61 5.81 5.22
CA ILE A 51 -2.66 4.99 6.45
C ILE A 51 -1.28 4.41 6.74
N GLU A 52 -0.63 3.77 5.76
CA GLU A 52 0.72 3.20 5.92
C GLU A 52 1.72 4.27 6.38
N THR A 53 1.69 5.43 5.73
CA THR A 53 2.57 6.57 6.03
C THR A 53 2.35 7.09 7.46
N TYR A 54 1.09 7.31 7.86
CA TYR A 54 0.77 7.85 9.19
C TYR A 54 1.12 6.87 10.30
N ILE A 55 0.82 5.59 10.13
CA ILE A 55 1.20 4.56 11.11
C ILE A 55 2.71 4.53 11.24
N GLY A 56 3.45 4.43 10.12
CA GLY A 56 4.92 4.42 10.15
C GLY A 56 5.50 5.65 10.87
N ALA A 57 4.99 6.84 10.57
CA ALA A 57 5.42 8.07 11.23
C ALA A 57 5.07 8.09 12.74
N ASN A 58 3.90 7.60 13.13
CA ASN A 58 3.47 7.58 14.53
C ASN A 58 4.26 6.56 15.35
N LEU A 59 4.60 5.40 14.78
CA LEU A 59 5.49 4.42 15.43
C LEU A 59 6.84 5.06 15.75
N LEU A 60 7.49 5.68 14.76
CA LEU A 60 8.80 6.31 14.95
C LEU A 60 8.79 7.47 15.96
N LYS A 61 7.64 8.12 16.16
CA LYS A 61 7.45 9.19 17.16
C LYS A 61 7.15 8.66 18.56
N ALA A 62 6.54 7.49 18.67
CA ALA A 62 6.10 6.93 19.94
C ALA A 62 7.29 6.41 20.77
N ASP A 63 8.17 5.62 20.16
CA ASP A 63 9.30 5.01 20.85
C ASP A 63 10.54 4.89 19.93
N PRO A 64 11.75 5.28 20.40
CA PRO A 64 12.98 5.12 19.61
C PRO A 64 13.32 3.66 19.27
N GLY A 65 12.79 2.70 20.02
CA GLY A 65 12.90 1.26 19.76
C GLY A 65 12.38 0.85 18.39
N TYR A 66 11.42 1.59 17.81
CA TYR A 66 10.95 1.34 16.45
C TYR A 66 11.97 1.70 15.37
N GLN A 67 12.95 2.58 15.65
CA GLN A 67 14.02 2.90 14.69
C GLN A 67 14.99 1.72 14.46
N LEU A 68 15.09 0.84 15.47
CA LEU A 68 15.91 -0.38 15.42
C LEU A 68 15.08 -1.61 15.05
N ALA A 69 13.76 -1.47 14.94
CA ALA A 69 12.86 -2.53 14.55
C ALA A 69 12.75 -2.62 13.02
N HIS A 70 12.47 -3.82 12.51
CA HIS A 70 12.07 -3.98 11.12
C HIS A 70 10.56 -4.16 11.09
N ILE A 71 9.82 -3.15 10.65
CA ILE A 71 8.36 -3.21 10.57
C ILE A 71 7.95 -2.83 9.16
N SER A 72 7.17 -3.70 8.52
CA SER A 72 6.41 -3.36 7.32
C SER A 72 4.95 -3.14 7.71
N VAL A 73 4.50 -1.90 7.52
CA VAL A 73 3.09 -1.54 7.65
C VAL A 73 2.46 -1.68 6.28
N VAL A 74 1.39 -2.46 6.18
CA VAL A 74 0.72 -2.70 4.92
C VAL A 74 -0.78 -2.54 5.10
N SER A 75 -1.41 -1.62 4.37
CA SER A 75 -2.86 -1.41 4.35
C SER A 75 -3.47 -1.91 3.05
N PHE A 76 -4.67 -2.47 3.18
CA PHE A 76 -5.54 -2.80 2.06
C PHE A 76 -7.02 -2.62 2.45
N ASN A 77 -7.71 -1.67 1.81
CA ASN A 77 -9.10 -1.31 2.11
C ASN A 77 -9.34 -0.95 3.59
N GLY A 78 -8.36 -0.29 4.22
CA GLY A 78 -8.38 0.06 5.65
C GLY A 78 -8.13 -1.12 6.61
N ILE A 79 -7.81 -2.30 6.11
CA ILE A 79 -7.30 -3.41 6.93
C ILE A 79 -5.79 -3.31 6.93
N VAL A 80 -5.21 -3.16 8.11
CA VAL A 80 -3.76 -3.03 8.31
C VAL A 80 -3.18 -4.37 8.71
N LEU A 81 -2.06 -4.73 8.11
CA LEU A 81 -1.19 -5.82 8.48
C LEU A 81 0.14 -5.23 8.95
N LEU A 82 0.54 -5.56 10.17
CA LEU A 82 1.86 -5.27 10.72
C LEU A 82 2.67 -6.57 10.70
N VAL A 83 3.78 -6.58 9.97
CA VAL A 83 4.71 -7.72 9.91
C VAL A 83 6.14 -7.25 10.14
N GLY A 84 7.00 -8.16 10.58
CA GLY A 84 8.39 -7.89 10.87
C GLY A 84 8.78 -8.25 12.29
N GLN A 85 9.81 -7.60 12.82
CA GLN A 85 10.42 -7.93 14.10
C GLN A 85 10.54 -6.71 15.00
N VAL A 86 10.16 -6.90 16.27
CA VAL A 86 10.34 -5.94 17.36
C VAL A 86 11.11 -6.56 18.51
N ARG A 87 11.68 -5.72 19.38
CA ARG A 87 12.57 -6.19 20.46
C ARG A 87 11.85 -6.60 21.75
N SER A 88 10.55 -6.30 21.87
CA SER A 88 9.76 -6.63 23.07
C SER A 88 8.27 -6.80 22.76
N GLU A 89 7.57 -7.52 23.63
CA GLU A 89 6.11 -7.65 23.59
C GLU A 89 5.39 -6.32 23.82
N GLN A 90 6.01 -5.41 24.58
CA GLN A 90 5.49 -4.07 24.79
C GLN A 90 5.41 -3.29 23.47
N LEU A 91 6.50 -3.25 22.69
CA LEU A 91 6.51 -2.60 21.38
C LEU A 91 5.56 -3.27 20.40
N ARG A 92 5.43 -4.60 20.47
CA ARG A 92 4.45 -5.34 19.66
C ARG A 92 3.02 -4.87 19.95
N GLY A 93 2.62 -4.81 21.22
CA GLY A 93 1.27 -4.39 21.63
C GLY A 93 0.99 -2.91 21.39
N GLU A 94 1.98 -2.05 21.65
CA GLU A 94 1.87 -0.62 21.38
C GLU A 94 1.72 -0.33 19.88
N ALA A 95 2.45 -1.04 19.01
CA ALA A 95 2.31 -0.89 17.56
C ALA A 95 0.88 -1.17 17.07
N SER A 96 0.22 -2.21 17.62
CA SER A 96 -1.21 -2.48 17.37
C SER A 96 -2.09 -1.30 17.77
N THR A 97 -1.83 -0.72 18.94
CA THR A 97 -2.61 0.38 19.49
C THR A 97 -2.47 1.62 18.61
N ILE A 98 -1.24 2.00 18.28
CA ILE A 98 -0.92 3.14 17.40
C ILE A 98 -1.59 2.96 16.03
N ALA A 99 -1.47 1.78 15.44
CA ALA A 99 -2.08 1.49 14.14
C ALA A 99 -3.61 1.63 14.19
N SER A 100 -4.26 1.15 15.26
CA SER A 100 -5.73 1.21 15.40
C SER A 100 -6.29 2.63 15.56
N GLN A 101 -5.46 3.58 15.99
CA GLN A 101 -5.88 4.98 16.22
C GLN A 101 -5.83 5.83 14.94
N VAL A 102 -5.20 5.34 13.86
CA VAL A 102 -5.15 6.08 12.61
C VAL A 102 -6.52 6.07 11.94
N ARG A 103 -6.94 7.24 11.46
CA ARG A 103 -8.23 7.41 10.77
C ARG A 103 -8.37 6.45 9.59
N ASN A 104 -9.57 5.92 9.40
CA ASN A 104 -9.94 4.97 8.33
C ASN A 104 -9.37 3.56 8.48
N VAL A 105 -8.63 3.28 9.56
CA VAL A 105 -8.28 1.90 9.93
C VAL A 105 -9.53 1.20 10.47
N LYS A 106 -9.85 0.05 9.89
CA LYS A 106 -11.01 -0.78 10.25
C LYS A 106 -10.60 -1.95 11.14
N ARG A 107 -9.42 -2.51 10.91
CA ARG A 107 -8.87 -3.64 11.66
C ARG A 107 -7.36 -3.67 11.51
N VAL A 108 -6.69 -4.14 12.55
CA VAL A 108 -5.25 -4.38 12.56
C VAL A 108 -5.01 -5.87 12.79
N HIS A 109 -4.28 -6.50 11.86
CA HIS A 109 -3.67 -7.82 12.03
C HIS A 109 -2.21 -7.60 12.41
N ASN A 110 -1.84 -8.01 13.62
CA ASN A 110 -0.49 -7.83 14.12
C ASN A 110 0.24 -9.17 14.16
N GLU A 111 1.10 -9.35 13.19
CA GLU A 111 1.94 -10.52 12.96
C GLU A 111 3.42 -10.17 13.19
N LEU A 112 3.69 -9.12 13.99
CA LEU A 112 5.04 -8.81 14.46
C LEU A 112 5.53 -9.92 15.39
N THR A 113 6.78 -10.33 15.21
CA THR A 113 7.44 -11.29 16.09
C THR A 113 8.40 -10.57 17.03
N VAL A 114 8.50 -11.05 18.27
CA VAL A 114 9.50 -10.55 19.22
C VAL A 114 10.80 -11.30 18.99
N SER A 115 11.69 -10.71 18.20
CA SER A 115 12.97 -11.31 17.82
C SER A 115 14.00 -10.26 17.42
N GLY A 116 15.26 -10.67 17.27
CA GLY A 116 16.28 -9.84 16.62
C GLY A 116 15.98 -9.62 15.12
N PRO A 117 16.70 -8.70 14.46
CA PRO A 117 16.57 -8.49 13.02
C PRO A 117 16.84 -9.77 12.24
N ILE A 118 16.05 -10.03 11.20
CA ILE A 118 16.28 -11.17 10.30
C ILE A 118 17.56 -10.99 9.48
N SER A 119 18.18 -12.12 9.12
CA SER A 119 19.43 -12.13 8.37
C SER A 119 19.24 -11.64 6.92
N VAL A 120 20.28 -11.05 6.33
CA VAL A 120 20.26 -10.60 4.92
C VAL A 120 19.89 -11.73 3.95
N PRO A 121 20.39 -12.97 4.09
CA PRO A 121 19.97 -14.09 3.24
C PRO A 121 18.48 -14.41 3.32
N ALA A 122 17.87 -14.32 4.50
CA ALA A 122 16.43 -14.56 4.66
C ALA A 122 15.61 -13.53 3.86
N ARG A 123 16.00 -12.25 3.92
CA ARG A 123 15.35 -11.17 3.16
C ARG A 123 15.45 -11.36 1.64
N SER A 124 16.61 -11.83 1.15
CA SER A 124 16.79 -12.13 -0.27
C SER A 124 15.89 -13.28 -0.73
N ASN A 125 15.72 -14.31 0.11
CA ASN A 125 14.79 -15.41 -0.17
C ASN A 125 13.35 -14.91 -0.23
N ASP A 126 12.93 -14.07 0.71
CA ASP A 126 11.58 -13.50 0.74
C ASP A 126 11.28 -12.67 -0.52
N ALA A 127 12.25 -11.87 -1.00
CA ALA A 127 12.11 -11.10 -2.23
C ALA A 127 11.95 -12.02 -3.47
N TRP A 128 12.71 -13.11 -3.53
CA TRP A 128 12.58 -14.12 -4.59
C TRP A 128 11.22 -14.83 -4.53
N LEU A 129 10.78 -15.25 -3.34
CA LEU A 129 9.50 -15.91 -3.12
C LEU A 129 8.33 -15.00 -3.52
N LYS A 130 8.37 -13.72 -3.10
CA LYS A 130 7.40 -12.69 -3.48
C LYS A 130 7.33 -12.53 -5.00
N THR A 131 8.48 -12.49 -5.67
CA THR A 131 8.56 -12.38 -7.13
C THR A 131 7.93 -13.58 -7.79
N LYS A 132 8.28 -14.80 -7.36
CA LYS A 132 7.70 -16.05 -7.88
C LYS A 132 6.17 -16.07 -7.74
N ILE A 133 5.64 -15.68 -6.57
CA ILE A 133 4.20 -15.62 -6.33
C ILE A 133 3.54 -14.62 -7.28
N LYS A 134 4.08 -13.39 -7.37
CA LYS A 134 3.54 -12.36 -8.26
C LYS A 134 3.58 -12.78 -9.73
N SER A 135 4.67 -13.40 -10.19
CA SER A 135 4.78 -13.94 -11.55
C SER A 135 3.74 -15.03 -11.80
N SER A 136 3.52 -15.92 -10.84
CA SER A 136 2.48 -16.96 -10.95
C SER A 136 1.07 -16.37 -11.01
N MET A 137 0.80 -15.33 -10.21
CA MET A 137 -0.50 -14.64 -10.24
C MET A 137 -0.74 -13.96 -11.59
N LEU A 138 0.27 -13.31 -12.16
CA LEU A 138 0.20 -12.68 -13.49
C LEU A 138 -0.07 -13.70 -14.61
N ALA A 139 0.44 -14.92 -14.47
CA ALA A 139 0.21 -15.99 -15.44
C ALA A 139 -1.17 -16.66 -15.30
N THR A 140 -1.87 -16.45 -14.18
CA THR A 140 -3.15 -17.09 -13.88
C THR A 140 -4.31 -16.25 -14.40
N LYS A 141 -5.14 -16.82 -15.28
CA LYS A 141 -6.33 -16.14 -15.81
C LYS A 141 -7.36 -15.93 -14.69
N GLY A 142 -7.98 -14.76 -14.66
CA GLY A 142 -9.06 -14.44 -13.71
C GLY A 142 -8.59 -13.86 -12.37
N ILE A 143 -7.28 -13.67 -12.16
CA ILE A 143 -6.75 -12.93 -11.00
C ILE A 143 -6.33 -11.54 -11.45
N ASN A 144 -6.88 -10.50 -10.83
CA ASN A 144 -6.40 -9.14 -11.00
C ASN A 144 -5.26 -8.86 -9.98
N PRO A 145 -4.00 -8.67 -10.40
CA PRO A 145 -2.88 -8.41 -9.49
C PRO A 145 -3.03 -7.12 -8.67
N LEU A 146 -3.89 -6.18 -9.11
CA LEU A 146 -4.16 -4.94 -8.38
C LEU A 146 -5.14 -5.15 -7.22
N GLU A 147 -5.88 -6.26 -7.21
CA GLU A 147 -6.87 -6.60 -6.19
C GLU A 147 -6.30 -7.52 -5.11
N VAL A 148 -5.07 -8.03 -5.28
CA VAL A 148 -4.40 -8.87 -4.29
C VAL A 148 -3.02 -8.32 -3.94
N LYS A 149 -2.84 -7.92 -2.69
CA LYS A 149 -1.57 -7.48 -2.13
C LYS A 149 -0.86 -8.67 -1.50
N VAL A 150 0.34 -8.95 -2.01
CA VAL A 150 1.23 -10.02 -1.53
C VAL A 150 2.34 -9.43 -0.67
N VAL A 151 2.43 -9.90 0.57
CA VAL A 151 3.49 -9.56 1.52
C VAL A 151 4.20 -10.85 1.90
N VAL A 152 5.54 -10.80 1.97
CA VAL A 152 6.35 -11.94 2.39
C VAL A 152 7.30 -11.44 3.44
N GLU A 153 7.31 -12.10 4.59
CA GLU A 153 8.15 -11.75 5.73
C GLU A 153 8.63 -13.02 6.42
N ASN A 154 9.95 -13.20 6.48
CA ASN A 154 10.61 -14.32 7.14
C ASN A 154 10.05 -15.70 6.72
N GLY A 155 9.86 -15.91 5.42
CA GLY A 155 9.31 -17.13 4.84
C GLY A 155 7.79 -17.30 4.95
N ILE A 156 7.07 -16.39 5.62
CA ILE A 156 5.61 -16.40 5.73
C ILE A 156 5.01 -15.50 4.65
N VAL A 157 4.02 -16.03 3.93
CA VAL A 157 3.29 -15.30 2.87
C VAL A 157 1.94 -14.86 3.39
N TYR A 158 1.68 -13.55 3.30
CA TYR A 158 0.39 -12.95 3.60
C TYR A 158 -0.24 -12.46 2.30
N LEU A 159 -1.49 -12.87 2.07
CA LEU A 159 -2.30 -12.46 0.93
C LEU A 159 -3.48 -11.62 1.45
N MET A 160 -3.60 -10.40 0.95
CA MET A 160 -4.71 -9.50 1.28
C MET A 160 -5.45 -9.14 0.00
N GLY A 161 -6.77 -9.20 0.00
CA GLY A 161 -7.57 -8.86 -1.17
C GLY A 161 -9.05 -8.75 -0.82
N LEU A 162 -9.84 -8.24 -1.77
CA LEU A 162 -11.30 -8.33 -1.67
C LEU A 162 -11.71 -9.68 -2.24
N VAL A 163 -12.47 -10.45 -1.46
CA VAL A 163 -13.11 -11.66 -1.95
C VAL A 163 -14.61 -11.38 -2.03
N GLY A 164 -15.19 -11.55 -3.22
CA GLY A 164 -16.64 -11.64 -3.34
C GLY A 164 -17.13 -12.84 -2.55
N GLN A 165 -18.27 -12.73 -1.87
CA GLN A 165 -18.90 -13.94 -1.35
C GLN A 165 -19.29 -14.81 -2.55
N ALA A 166 -18.79 -16.03 -2.62
CA ALA A 166 -19.38 -17.02 -3.48
C ALA A 166 -20.82 -17.21 -3.00
N SER A 167 -21.79 -16.95 -3.88
CA SER A 167 -23.19 -17.24 -3.63
C SER A 167 -23.30 -18.73 -3.28
N GLY A 168 -23.47 -19.02 -1.99
CA GLY A 168 -23.86 -20.34 -1.48
C GLY A 168 -25.37 -20.49 -1.54
#